data_AF-A0A2V6Z8D7-F1
#
_entry.id   AF-A0A2V6Z8D7-F1
#
_cell.length_a   1.000
_cell.length_b   1.000
_cell.length_c   1.000
_cell.angle_alpha   90.00
_cell.angle_beta   90.00
_cell.angle_gamma   90.00
#
_symmetry.space_group_name_H-M   'P 1'
#
loop_
_entity.id
_entity.type
_entity.pdbx_description
1 polymer ?
#
loop_
_entity_poly.entity_id
_entity_poly.type
_entity_poly.pdbx_seq_one_letter_code
_entity_poly.pdbx_strand_id
1 'polypeptide(L)'
;LKRPAVVGTTTGSTNHFGFIAASQHLGLKENQDFTLRSLPPGELATMPKGIDMTTIWEPHASNSVEVLKTSRRLESLNPYYLYSGYYYTRREIEENAPDVVQALTDAFIEAILWGKANTEKAMNELFALPPYATVNKALIKRMSDSYFFWPKPTVYYPFDDANGVWPKEEGRISKWAHETGAAKREVTVANWQDVRRTSYMKTTFEKLGWNAPERPPFLPKDWGGVGNLPYKPYAADLLRGPAPFPEPGELKKPWTFMGRTYRP
;
A
#
# COMPACT_ATOMS: atom_id res chain seq x y z
N LEU A 1 -30.25 2.71 -11.47
CA LEU A 1 -30.30 4.09 -12.02
C LEU A 1 -30.83 4.02 -13.45
N LYS A 2 -31.51 5.06 -13.96
CA LYS A 2 -31.91 5.11 -15.40
C LYS A 2 -30.79 5.62 -16.33
N ARG A 3 -29.58 5.77 -15.80
CA ARG A 3 -28.37 6.23 -16.47
C ARG A 3 -27.15 5.49 -15.88
N PRO A 4 -26.01 5.44 -16.59
CA PRO A 4 -24.75 4.98 -16.00
C PRO A 4 -24.44 5.76 -14.71
N ALA A 5 -23.89 5.09 -13.70
CA ALA A 5 -23.41 5.73 -12.48
C ALA A 5 -22.17 6.60 -12.78
N VAL A 6 -22.09 7.81 -12.23
CA VAL A 6 -20.88 8.63 -12.29
C VAL A 6 -20.00 8.26 -11.11
N VAL A 7 -18.87 7.64 -11.38
CA VAL A 7 -17.90 7.20 -10.38
C VAL A 7 -16.75 8.20 -10.31
N GLY A 8 -16.66 8.89 -9.18
CA GLY A 8 -15.54 9.77 -8.86
C GLY A 8 -14.29 8.95 -8.51
N THR A 9 -13.17 9.26 -9.14
CA THR A 9 -11.86 8.66 -8.82
C THR A 9 -10.75 9.67 -9.04
N THR A 10 -9.52 9.34 -8.66
CA THR A 10 -8.34 10.08 -9.13
C THR A 10 -7.71 9.27 -10.25
N THR A 11 -7.73 9.80 -11.48
CA THR A 11 -7.19 9.09 -12.65
C THR A 11 -5.73 8.71 -12.44
N GLY A 12 -5.40 7.45 -12.73
CA GLY A 12 -4.06 6.90 -12.53
C GLY A 12 -3.74 6.51 -11.07
N SER A 13 -4.66 6.72 -10.13
CA SER A 13 -4.48 6.23 -8.76
C SER A 13 -4.70 4.72 -8.66
N THR A 14 -4.26 4.16 -7.54
CA THR A 14 -4.41 2.74 -7.23
C THR A 14 -5.88 2.35 -7.07
N ASN A 15 -6.72 3.24 -6.56
CA ASN A 15 -8.17 3.01 -6.50
C ASN A 15 -8.87 3.14 -7.84
N HIS A 16 -8.36 3.96 -8.76
CA HIS A 16 -8.83 3.93 -10.13
C HIS A 16 -8.58 2.53 -10.72
N PHE A 17 -7.37 2.01 -10.61
CA PHE A 17 -7.04 0.67 -11.10
C PHE A 17 -7.80 -0.44 -10.39
N GLY A 18 -7.95 -0.34 -9.06
CA GLY A 18 -8.73 -1.29 -8.27
C GLY A 18 -10.21 -1.30 -8.64
N PHE A 19 -10.79 -0.13 -8.90
CA PHE A 19 -12.16 -0.04 -9.37
C PHE A 19 -12.33 -0.71 -10.73
N ILE A 20 -11.42 -0.47 -11.67
CA ILE A 20 -11.54 -1.08 -12.99
C ILE A 20 -11.34 -2.59 -12.94
N ALA A 21 -10.40 -3.09 -12.12
CA ALA A 21 -10.26 -4.52 -11.89
C ALA A 21 -11.55 -5.14 -11.32
N ALA A 22 -12.19 -4.48 -10.37
CA ALA A 22 -13.49 -4.90 -9.84
C ALA A 22 -14.59 -4.87 -10.92
N SER A 23 -14.68 -3.79 -11.69
CA SER A 23 -15.64 -3.64 -12.78
C SER A 23 -15.50 -4.75 -13.83
N GLN A 24 -14.28 -5.07 -14.25
CA GLN A 24 -14.02 -6.15 -15.20
C GLN A 24 -14.43 -7.51 -14.64
N HIS A 25 -14.06 -7.81 -13.39
CA HIS A 25 -14.42 -9.06 -12.74
C HIS A 25 -15.95 -9.23 -12.61
N LEU A 26 -16.65 -8.13 -12.30
CA LEU A 26 -18.10 -8.10 -12.13
C LEU A 26 -18.88 -7.95 -13.46
N GLY A 27 -18.18 -7.84 -14.60
CA GLY A 27 -18.82 -7.67 -15.91
C GLY A 27 -19.46 -6.30 -16.15
N LEU A 28 -19.07 -5.27 -15.40
CA LEU A 28 -19.55 -3.90 -15.55
C LEU A 28 -18.87 -3.21 -16.73
N LYS A 29 -19.64 -2.47 -17.52
CA LYS A 29 -19.20 -1.81 -18.75
C LYS A 29 -19.23 -0.29 -18.63
N GLU A 30 -18.12 0.35 -19.00
CA GLU A 30 -18.06 1.79 -19.10
C GLU A 30 -19.02 2.32 -20.18
N ASN A 31 -19.60 3.49 -19.96
CA ASN A 31 -20.66 4.13 -20.76
C ASN A 31 -22.00 3.38 -20.80
N GLN A 32 -22.13 2.24 -20.12
CA GLN A 32 -23.39 1.50 -19.96
C GLN A 32 -23.80 1.43 -18.48
N ASP A 33 -22.91 0.93 -17.63
CA ASP A 33 -23.14 0.77 -16.20
C ASP A 33 -22.55 1.93 -15.40
N PHE A 34 -21.39 2.44 -15.83
CA PHE A 34 -20.71 3.56 -15.18
C PHE A 34 -19.99 4.49 -16.15
N THR A 35 -19.62 5.68 -15.67
CA THR A 35 -18.69 6.63 -16.29
C THR A 35 -17.71 7.12 -15.23
N LEU A 36 -16.48 7.44 -15.61
CA LEU A 36 -15.46 7.91 -14.67
C LEU A 36 -15.36 9.43 -14.67
N ARG A 37 -15.17 10.02 -13.49
CA ARG A 37 -14.86 11.43 -13.34
C ARG A 37 -13.65 11.62 -12.42
N SER A 38 -12.61 12.24 -12.96
CA SER A 38 -11.40 12.53 -12.21
C SER A 38 -11.59 13.72 -11.28
N LEU A 39 -11.33 13.55 -9.98
CA LEU A 39 -11.36 14.60 -8.96
C LEU A 39 -10.22 14.39 -7.95
N PRO A 40 -9.77 15.44 -7.25
CA PRO A 40 -8.79 15.30 -6.18
C PRO A 40 -9.42 14.61 -4.95
N PRO A 41 -8.63 13.91 -4.12
CA PRO A 41 -9.14 13.10 -3.01
C PRO A 41 -9.97 13.87 -1.98
N GLY A 42 -9.60 15.12 -1.72
CA GLY A 42 -10.32 16.01 -0.80
C GLY A 42 -11.75 16.29 -1.28
N GLU A 43 -11.95 16.50 -2.58
CA GLU A 43 -13.28 16.67 -3.17
C GLU A 43 -14.05 15.35 -3.19
N LEU A 44 -13.41 14.24 -3.56
CA LEU A 44 -14.09 12.94 -3.56
C LEU A 44 -14.63 12.58 -2.16
N ALA A 45 -13.93 12.98 -1.09
CA ALA A 45 -14.38 12.76 0.29
C ALA A 45 -15.66 13.53 0.66
N THR A 46 -16.00 14.62 -0.05
CA THR A 46 -17.20 15.42 0.24
C THR A 46 -18.44 14.98 -0.55
N MET A 47 -18.31 13.99 -1.45
CA MET A 47 -19.39 13.52 -2.34
C MET A 47 -20.06 14.67 -3.12
N PRO A 48 -19.33 15.34 -4.04
CA PRO A 48 -19.84 16.51 -4.72
C PRO A 48 -21.04 16.14 -5.60
N LYS A 49 -21.93 17.12 -5.80
CA LYS A 49 -23.14 16.95 -6.60
C LYS A 49 -22.81 16.40 -8.00
N GLY A 50 -23.54 15.36 -8.41
CA GLY A 50 -23.36 14.73 -9.71
C GLY A 50 -22.37 13.55 -9.70
N ILE A 51 -21.82 13.18 -8.55
CA ILE A 51 -21.11 11.91 -8.33
C ILE A 51 -22.03 10.96 -7.57
N ASP A 52 -22.19 9.74 -8.09
CA ASP A 52 -23.03 8.70 -7.45
C ASP A 52 -22.23 7.84 -6.46
N MET A 53 -20.95 7.62 -6.74
CA MET A 53 -20.02 6.81 -5.94
C MET A 53 -18.61 7.35 -6.09
N THR A 54 -17.77 7.19 -5.06
CA THR A 54 -16.34 7.52 -5.15
C THR A 54 -15.46 6.33 -4.82
N THR A 55 -14.27 6.32 -5.39
CA THR A 55 -13.22 5.34 -5.12
C THR A 55 -12.01 6.11 -4.56
N ILE A 56 -11.83 6.03 -3.25
CA ILE A 56 -10.86 6.87 -2.52
C ILE A 56 -10.12 6.07 -1.44
N TRP A 57 -8.90 6.48 -1.12
CA TRP A 57 -8.04 5.79 -0.17
C TRP A 57 -8.05 6.50 1.17
N GLU A 58 -7.44 5.86 2.14
CA GLU A 58 -7.29 6.41 3.48
C GLU A 58 -6.29 7.57 3.52
N PRO A 59 -6.51 8.61 4.35
CA PRO A 59 -7.58 8.72 5.34
C PRO A 59 -8.90 9.29 4.77
N HIS A 60 -8.94 9.65 3.49
CA HIS A 60 -10.11 10.31 2.89
C HIS A 60 -11.37 9.43 2.94
N ALA A 61 -11.21 8.12 2.76
CA ALA A 61 -12.32 7.17 2.82
C ALA A 61 -12.97 7.14 4.20
N SER A 62 -12.20 6.94 5.27
CA SER A 62 -12.73 6.99 6.64
C SER A 62 -13.20 8.39 7.02
N ASN A 63 -12.51 9.45 6.58
CA ASN A 63 -12.92 10.83 6.84
C ASN A 63 -14.30 11.14 6.24
N SER A 64 -14.57 10.66 5.03
CA SER A 64 -15.88 10.83 4.36
C SER A 64 -17.02 10.15 5.13
N VAL A 65 -16.78 8.94 5.65
CA VAL A 65 -17.81 8.13 6.32
C VAL A 65 -18.00 8.54 7.78
N GLU A 66 -16.92 8.77 8.52
CA GLU A 66 -16.96 8.88 9.99
C GLU A 66 -16.94 10.31 10.49
N VAL A 67 -16.23 11.20 9.79
CA VAL A 67 -16.03 12.59 10.22
C VAL A 67 -16.99 13.51 9.50
N LEU A 68 -16.92 13.55 8.17
CA LEU A 68 -17.80 14.38 7.34
C LEU A 68 -19.21 13.80 7.25
N LYS A 69 -19.34 12.47 7.36
CA LYS A 69 -20.61 11.72 7.24
C LYS A 69 -21.36 12.04 5.94
N THR A 70 -20.60 12.27 4.88
CA THR A 70 -21.11 12.59 3.52
C THR A 70 -21.34 11.35 2.69
N SER A 71 -20.78 10.20 3.10
CA SER A 71 -20.90 8.93 2.39
C SER A 71 -21.07 7.75 3.34
N ARG A 72 -21.29 6.57 2.76
CA ARG A 72 -21.19 5.28 3.44
C ARG A 72 -20.28 4.36 2.63
N ARG A 73 -19.57 3.46 3.32
CA ARG A 73 -18.77 2.44 2.64
C ARG A 73 -19.69 1.43 1.95
N LEU A 74 -19.46 1.20 0.67
CA LEU A 74 -20.12 0.12 -0.08
C LEU A 74 -19.29 -1.17 0.00
N GLU A 75 -18.03 -1.10 -0.43
CA GLU A 75 -17.12 -2.24 -0.45
C GLU A 75 -15.66 -1.78 -0.40
N SER A 76 -14.74 -2.71 -0.08
CA SER A 76 -13.30 -2.52 -0.22
C SER A 76 -12.85 -2.91 -1.63
N LEU A 77 -11.86 -2.20 -2.18
CA LEU A 77 -11.23 -2.58 -3.45
C LEU A 77 -10.08 -3.58 -3.27
N ASN A 78 -9.66 -3.86 -2.04
CA ASN A 78 -8.60 -4.82 -1.73
C ASN A 78 -8.83 -6.20 -2.41
N PRO A 79 -10.06 -6.76 -2.45
CA PRO A 79 -10.30 -8.04 -3.10
C PRO A 79 -10.01 -8.05 -4.62
N TYR A 80 -9.89 -6.90 -5.28
CA TYR A 80 -9.73 -6.83 -6.74
C TYR A 80 -8.34 -6.32 -7.18
N TYR A 81 -7.55 -5.85 -6.23
CA TYR A 81 -6.30 -5.16 -6.50
C TYR A 81 -5.40 -5.16 -5.28
N LEU A 82 -4.14 -5.53 -5.48
CA LEU A 82 -3.13 -5.41 -4.45
C LEU A 82 -2.26 -4.18 -4.72
N TYR A 83 -2.27 -3.24 -3.78
CA TYR A 83 -1.42 -2.06 -3.86
C TYR A 83 -0.02 -2.32 -3.32
N SER A 84 0.98 -1.85 -4.04
CA SER A 84 2.34 -1.77 -3.52
C SER A 84 2.81 -0.35 -3.30
N GLY A 85 3.07 -0.01 -2.04
CA GLY A 85 3.77 1.22 -1.67
C GLY A 85 5.27 0.99 -1.67
N TYR A 86 5.98 1.47 -2.70
CA TYR A 86 7.44 1.38 -2.74
C TYR A 86 8.13 2.67 -2.30
N TYR A 87 9.35 2.47 -1.83
CA TYR A 87 10.37 3.51 -1.80
C TYR A 87 11.13 3.46 -3.13
N TYR A 88 11.06 4.54 -3.91
CA TYR A 88 11.69 4.62 -5.22
C TYR A 88 12.94 5.50 -5.17
N THR A 89 13.99 5.04 -5.85
CA THR A 89 15.11 5.89 -6.22
C THR A 89 15.20 5.95 -7.74
N ARG A 90 15.82 6.99 -8.26
CA ARG A 90 16.11 7.04 -9.70
C ARG A 90 17.29 6.15 -10.04
N ARG A 91 17.25 5.51 -11.21
CA ARG A 91 18.28 4.57 -11.65
C ARG A 91 19.66 5.21 -11.72
N GLU A 92 19.76 6.47 -12.11
CA GLU A 92 21.04 7.19 -12.13
C GLU A 92 21.69 7.30 -10.75
N ILE A 93 20.90 7.39 -9.67
CA ILE A 93 21.44 7.43 -8.30
C ILE A 93 21.96 6.05 -7.93
N GLU A 94 21.25 4.98 -8.30
CA GLU A 94 21.73 3.62 -8.09
C GLU A 94 23.07 3.37 -8.80
N GLU A 95 23.16 3.75 -10.07
CA GLU A 95 24.33 3.46 -10.91
C GLU A 95 25.56 4.28 -10.50
N ASN A 96 25.37 5.48 -9.95
CA ASN A 96 26.48 6.41 -9.65
C ASN A 96 26.74 6.61 -8.14
N ALA A 97 25.78 6.29 -7.27
CA ALA A 97 25.84 6.47 -5.82
C ALA A 97 25.06 5.38 -5.07
N PRO A 98 25.41 4.09 -5.25
CA PRO A 98 24.69 2.97 -4.63
C PRO A 98 24.76 2.99 -3.09
N ASP A 99 25.81 3.59 -2.52
CA ASP A 99 25.95 3.82 -1.08
C ASP A 99 24.88 4.78 -0.54
N VAL A 100 24.50 5.81 -1.31
CA VAL A 100 23.39 6.70 -0.98
C VAL A 100 22.07 5.93 -0.99
N VAL A 101 21.86 5.06 -1.97
CA VAL A 101 20.65 4.19 -2.01
C VAL A 101 20.60 3.28 -0.78
N GLN A 102 21.73 2.68 -0.39
CA GLN A 102 21.81 1.86 0.81
C GLN A 102 21.53 2.69 2.07
N ALA A 103 22.12 3.87 2.21
CA ALA A 103 21.94 4.75 3.37
C ALA A 103 20.48 5.19 3.52
N LEU A 104 19.81 5.53 2.43
CA LEU A 104 18.38 5.87 2.43
C LEU A 104 17.50 4.66 2.80
N THR A 105 17.87 3.46 2.36
CA THR A 105 17.16 2.22 2.72
C THR A 105 17.32 1.89 4.21
N ASP A 106 18.53 2.04 4.76
CA ASP A 106 18.79 1.89 6.19
C ASP A 106 17.99 2.91 7.00
N ALA A 107 18.07 4.19 6.63
CA ALA A 107 17.34 5.27 7.30
C ALA A 107 15.82 5.07 7.27
N PHE A 108 15.28 4.52 6.19
CA PHE A 108 13.85 4.21 6.09
C PHE A 108 13.43 3.17 7.14
N ILE A 109 14.16 2.06 7.27
CA ILE A 109 13.87 1.03 8.28
C ILE A 109 14.13 1.54 9.71
N GLU A 110 15.18 2.32 9.92
CA GLU A 110 15.46 2.96 11.20
C GLU A 110 14.34 3.93 11.62
N ALA A 111 13.80 4.72 10.69
CA ALA A 111 12.66 5.60 10.95
C ALA A 111 11.40 4.81 11.34
N ILE A 112 11.15 3.67 10.70
CA ILE A 112 10.06 2.75 11.08
C ILE A 112 10.26 2.22 12.49
N LEU A 113 11.46 1.75 12.82
CA LEU A 113 11.80 1.25 14.16
C LEU A 113 11.69 2.35 15.22
N TRP A 114 12.17 3.56 14.92
CA TRP A 114 12.05 4.70 15.81
C TRP A 114 10.59 5.05 16.07
N GLY A 115 9.76 5.12 15.02
CA GLY A 115 8.33 5.41 15.16
C GLY A 115 7.61 4.35 16.01
N LYS A 116 7.95 3.07 15.84
CA LYS A 116 7.41 1.97 16.66
C LYS A 116 7.87 2.02 18.11
N ALA A 117 9.11 2.42 18.37
CA ALA A 117 9.63 2.57 19.73
C ALA A 117 9.08 3.82 20.44
N ASN A 118 8.65 4.84 19.68
CA ASN A 118 8.28 6.16 20.20
C ASN A 118 6.90 6.61 19.69
N THR A 119 5.90 5.73 19.73
CA THR A 119 4.60 5.94 19.05
C THR A 119 3.92 7.26 19.40
N GLU A 120 3.86 7.63 20.69
CA GLU A 120 3.26 8.90 21.13
C GLU A 120 4.03 10.11 20.60
N LYS A 121 5.37 10.09 20.73
CA LYS A 121 6.23 11.17 20.24
C LYS A 121 6.10 11.32 18.71
N ALA A 122 6.15 10.22 17.96
CA ALA A 122 5.99 10.22 16.52
C ALA A 122 4.65 10.85 16.09
N MET A 123 3.57 10.55 16.81
CA MET A 123 2.25 11.14 16.54
C MET A 123 2.19 12.62 16.90
N ASN A 124 2.79 13.02 18.02
CA ASN A 124 2.84 14.43 18.42
C ASN A 124 3.63 15.27 17.40
N GLU A 125 4.76 14.77 16.91
CA GLU A 125 5.54 15.43 15.86
C GLU A 125 4.76 15.49 14.54
N LEU A 126 4.08 14.41 14.14
CA LEU A 126 3.20 14.41 12.97
C LEU A 126 2.11 15.48 13.06
N PHE A 127 1.46 15.60 14.24
CA PHE A 127 0.39 16.57 14.47
C PHE A 127 0.88 18.02 14.63
N ALA A 128 2.18 18.24 14.79
CA ALA A 128 2.77 19.57 14.76
C ALA A 128 2.95 20.10 13.32
N LEU A 129 2.88 19.24 12.31
CA LEU A 129 3.03 19.64 10.91
C LEU A 129 1.79 20.39 10.41
N PRO A 130 1.94 21.51 9.67
CA PRO A 130 0.82 22.29 9.16
C PRO A 130 -0.26 21.50 8.38
N PRO A 131 0.09 20.49 7.54
CA PRO A 131 -0.91 19.68 6.84
C PRO A 131 -1.85 18.89 7.77
N TYR A 132 -1.46 18.66 9.02
CA TYR A 132 -2.25 17.93 10.02
C TYR A 132 -2.98 18.86 10.99
N ALA A 133 -2.96 20.18 10.79
CA ALA A 133 -3.63 21.13 11.67
C ALA A 133 -5.16 20.97 11.66
N THR A 134 -5.74 20.59 10.53
CA THR A 134 -7.20 20.55 10.31
C THR A 134 -7.77 19.13 10.20
N VAL A 135 -6.92 18.10 10.29
CA VAL A 135 -7.36 16.71 10.18
C VAL A 135 -7.89 16.18 11.51
N ASN A 136 -8.79 15.21 11.46
CA ASN A 136 -9.26 14.54 12.67
C ASN A 136 -8.13 13.69 13.28
N LYS A 137 -7.54 14.16 14.39
CA LYS A 137 -6.40 13.52 15.04
C LYS A 137 -6.70 12.08 15.51
N ALA A 138 -7.91 11.82 16.01
CA ALA A 138 -8.30 10.48 16.46
C ALA A 138 -8.36 9.49 15.28
N LEU A 139 -8.91 9.93 14.14
CA LEU A 139 -8.88 9.17 12.91
C LEU A 139 -7.44 8.89 12.48
N ILE A 140 -6.60 9.92 12.33
CA ILE A 140 -5.21 9.73 11.91
C ILE A 140 -4.46 8.80 12.86
N LYS A 141 -4.65 8.90 14.18
CA LYS A 141 -4.04 7.98 15.15
C LYS A 141 -4.43 6.53 14.89
N ARG A 142 -5.72 6.26 14.72
CA ARG A 142 -6.23 4.90 14.43
C ARG A 142 -5.66 4.37 13.12
N MET A 143 -5.54 5.22 12.10
CA MET A 143 -4.94 4.83 10.82
C MET A 143 -3.44 4.56 10.95
N SER A 144 -2.70 5.41 11.66
CA SER A 144 -1.29 5.17 11.96
C SER A 144 -1.10 3.86 12.72
N ASP A 145 -2.01 3.51 13.63
CA ASP A 145 -2.00 2.21 14.31
C ASP A 145 -2.09 1.07 13.29
N SER A 146 -3.14 1.02 12.48
CA SER A 146 -3.36 -0.10 11.54
C SER A 146 -2.34 -0.20 10.40
N TYR A 147 -1.86 0.93 9.87
CA TYR A 147 -1.04 0.94 8.64
C TYR A 147 0.46 1.14 8.88
N PHE A 148 0.86 1.65 10.06
CA PHE A 148 2.27 1.93 10.36
C PHE A 148 2.75 1.21 11.62
N PHE A 149 2.08 1.36 12.76
CA PHE A 149 2.56 0.82 14.03
C PHE A 149 2.32 -0.69 14.16
N TRP A 150 1.19 -1.21 13.67
CA TRP A 150 0.85 -2.62 13.82
C TRP A 150 1.57 -3.59 12.88
N PRO A 151 1.81 -3.27 11.59
CA PRO A 151 2.49 -4.21 10.71
C PRO A 151 3.90 -4.55 11.18
N LYS A 152 4.39 -5.76 10.89
CA LYS A 152 5.81 -6.09 11.13
C LYS A 152 6.72 -5.21 10.28
N PRO A 153 7.93 -4.84 10.75
CA PRO A 153 8.86 -4.05 9.94
C PRO A 153 9.31 -4.79 8.66
N THR A 154 9.26 -6.12 8.63
CA THR A 154 9.59 -6.92 7.44
C THR A 154 8.56 -6.82 6.31
N VAL A 155 7.41 -6.19 6.55
CA VAL A 155 6.38 -5.92 5.51
C VAL A 155 6.93 -5.08 4.34
N TYR A 156 7.96 -4.28 4.60
CA TYR A 156 8.57 -3.38 3.62
C TYR A 156 9.62 -4.04 2.73
N TYR A 157 9.84 -5.35 2.86
CA TYR A 157 10.68 -6.07 1.91
C TYR A 157 10.03 -6.00 0.50
N PRO A 158 10.76 -5.60 -0.55
CA PRO A 158 10.12 -5.26 -1.83
C PRO A 158 9.77 -6.45 -2.74
N PHE A 159 10.16 -7.68 -2.39
CA PHE A 159 9.94 -8.95 -3.12
C PHE A 159 10.05 -8.85 -4.66
N ASP A 160 11.17 -9.29 -5.23
CA ASP A 160 11.52 -9.20 -6.66
C ASP A 160 11.18 -10.43 -7.51
N ASP A 161 10.77 -11.55 -6.90
CA ASP A 161 10.55 -12.81 -7.60
C ASP A 161 9.47 -12.73 -8.69
N ALA A 162 9.79 -13.30 -9.86
CA ALA A 162 8.88 -13.59 -10.97
C ALA A 162 7.63 -14.36 -10.53
N ASN A 163 7.80 -15.27 -9.57
CA ASN A 163 6.73 -16.06 -8.98
C ASN A 163 6.15 -15.44 -7.70
N GLY A 164 6.75 -14.32 -7.27
CA GLY A 164 6.25 -13.43 -6.25
C GLY A 164 5.16 -12.51 -6.77
N VAL A 165 4.51 -11.84 -5.82
CA VAL A 165 3.23 -11.20 -6.04
C VAL A 165 3.34 -9.92 -6.88
N TRP A 166 4.41 -9.15 -6.70
CA TRP A 166 4.45 -7.79 -7.22
C TRP A 166 4.65 -7.65 -8.73
N PRO A 167 5.68 -8.24 -9.38
CA PRO A 167 5.84 -8.07 -10.82
C PRO A 167 4.64 -8.59 -11.62
N LYS A 168 4.01 -9.68 -11.15
CA LYS A 168 2.79 -10.24 -11.76
C LYS A 168 1.59 -9.30 -11.60
N GLU A 169 1.34 -8.78 -10.41
CA GLU A 169 0.21 -7.87 -10.18
C GLU A 169 0.40 -6.56 -10.95
N GLU A 170 1.58 -5.96 -10.88
CA GLU A 170 1.90 -4.73 -11.62
C GLU A 170 1.85 -4.95 -13.14
N GLY A 171 2.27 -6.10 -13.63
CA GLY A 171 2.13 -6.50 -15.03
C GLY A 171 0.66 -6.61 -15.45
N ARG A 172 -0.21 -7.19 -14.61
CA ARG A 172 -1.66 -7.28 -14.86
C ARG A 172 -2.28 -5.88 -14.98
N ILE A 173 -1.92 -4.97 -14.09
CA ILE A 173 -2.41 -3.58 -14.07
C ILE A 173 -1.89 -2.82 -15.29
N SER A 174 -0.62 -2.98 -15.62
CA SER A 174 0.02 -2.30 -16.74
C SER A 174 -0.53 -2.74 -18.09
N LYS A 175 -0.82 -4.04 -18.24
CA LYS A 175 -1.50 -4.57 -19.43
C LYS A 175 -2.87 -3.91 -19.62
N TRP A 176 -3.67 -3.87 -18.57
CA TRP A 176 -4.96 -3.19 -18.60
C TRP A 176 -4.81 -1.70 -18.95
N ALA A 177 -3.86 -1.00 -18.34
CA ALA A 177 -3.62 0.42 -18.59
C ALA A 177 -3.25 0.66 -20.07
N HIS A 178 -2.52 -0.26 -20.68
CA HIS A 178 -2.20 -0.19 -22.10
C HIS A 178 -3.41 -0.46 -23.00
N GLU A 179 -4.15 -1.55 -22.75
CA GLU A 179 -5.33 -1.95 -23.54
C GLU A 179 -6.44 -0.89 -23.54
N THR A 180 -6.53 -0.10 -22.46
CA THR A 180 -7.49 1.01 -22.32
C THR A 180 -6.96 2.36 -22.80
N GLY A 181 -5.70 2.42 -23.27
CA GLY A 181 -5.06 3.66 -23.70
C GLY A 181 -4.65 4.60 -22.56
N ALA A 182 -4.82 4.21 -21.29
CA ALA A 182 -4.31 4.96 -20.14
C ALA A 182 -2.77 5.02 -20.12
N ALA A 183 -2.10 3.99 -20.66
CA ALA A 183 -0.66 3.94 -20.88
C ALA A 183 -0.34 3.79 -22.37
N LYS A 184 0.54 4.66 -22.88
CA LYS A 184 0.99 4.63 -24.28
C LYS A 184 1.82 3.40 -24.64
N ARG A 185 2.51 2.83 -23.64
CA ARG A 185 3.38 1.67 -23.78
C ARG A 185 2.95 0.61 -22.79
N GLU A 186 3.01 -0.64 -23.23
CA GLU A 186 2.89 -1.77 -22.34
C GLU A 186 4.12 -1.86 -21.43
N VAL A 187 3.89 -2.01 -20.12
CA VAL A 187 4.93 -2.33 -19.14
C VAL A 187 4.71 -3.77 -18.71
N THR A 188 5.67 -4.64 -19.03
CA THR A 188 5.54 -6.09 -18.82
C THR A 188 6.01 -6.51 -17.43
N VAL A 189 5.75 -7.76 -17.06
CA VAL A 189 6.30 -8.40 -15.85
C VAL A 189 7.83 -8.26 -15.83
N ALA A 190 8.51 -8.47 -16.96
CA ALA A 190 9.96 -8.34 -17.08
C ALA A 190 10.45 -6.91 -16.80
N ASN A 191 9.70 -5.89 -17.25
CA ASN A 191 10.04 -4.50 -16.93
C ASN A 191 9.90 -4.22 -15.42
N TRP A 192 8.86 -4.77 -14.78
CA TRP A 192 8.67 -4.64 -13.34
C TRP A 192 9.71 -5.38 -12.51
N GLN A 193 10.30 -6.44 -13.05
CA GLN A 193 11.44 -7.12 -12.43
C GLN A 193 12.71 -6.28 -12.55
N ASP A 194 12.98 -5.72 -13.73
CA ASP A 194 14.18 -4.93 -14.00
C ASP A 194 14.31 -3.68 -13.10
N VAL A 195 13.19 -3.13 -12.62
CA VAL A 195 13.20 -1.94 -11.75
C VAL A 195 13.26 -2.26 -10.26
N ARG A 196 13.21 -3.53 -9.86
CA ARG A 196 13.24 -3.93 -8.44
C ARG A 196 14.64 -4.18 -7.94
N ARG A 197 14.90 -3.74 -6.71
CA ARG A 197 16.15 -3.96 -5.99
C ARG A 197 15.86 -4.44 -4.57
N THR A 198 15.90 -5.75 -4.34
CA THR A 198 15.80 -6.33 -2.99
C THR A 198 17.11 -6.28 -2.22
N SER A 199 18.25 -6.22 -2.92
CA SER A 199 19.60 -6.28 -2.35
C SER A 199 19.84 -5.26 -1.24
N TYR A 200 19.39 -4.01 -1.43
CA TYR A 200 19.56 -2.95 -0.42
C TYR A 200 18.81 -3.26 0.87
N MET A 201 17.53 -3.66 0.77
CA MET A 201 16.72 -4.02 1.93
C MET A 201 17.21 -5.31 2.61
N LYS A 202 17.68 -6.28 1.82
CA LYS A 202 18.30 -7.51 2.34
C LYS A 202 19.55 -7.17 3.17
N THR A 203 20.39 -6.27 2.67
CA THR A 203 21.58 -5.78 3.38
C THR A 203 21.19 -5.08 4.69
N THR A 204 20.16 -4.22 4.68
CA THR A 204 19.63 -3.59 5.89
C THR A 204 19.17 -4.63 6.91
N PHE A 205 18.42 -5.64 6.48
CA PHE A 205 17.95 -6.70 7.38
C PHE A 205 19.10 -7.55 7.93
N GLU A 206 20.14 -7.83 7.14
CA GLU A 206 21.34 -8.54 7.58
C GLU A 206 22.11 -7.76 8.66
N LYS A 207 22.25 -6.43 8.51
CA LYS A 207 22.83 -5.56 9.54
C LYS A 207 22.06 -5.68 10.86
N LEU A 208 20.73 -5.64 10.78
CA LEU A 208 19.81 -5.78 11.92
C LEU A 208 19.75 -7.21 12.48
N GLY A 209 20.21 -8.21 11.73
CA GLY A 209 20.17 -9.61 12.14
C GLY A 209 18.85 -10.30 11.88
N TRP A 210 18.09 -9.84 10.90
CA TRP A 210 16.79 -10.39 10.53
C TRP A 210 16.90 -11.29 9.30
N ASN A 211 15.98 -12.25 9.18
CA ASN A 211 15.77 -12.97 7.94
C ASN A 211 14.92 -12.14 6.98
N ALA A 212 15.29 -12.16 5.70
CA ALA A 212 14.38 -11.71 4.66
C ALA A 212 13.19 -12.68 4.62
N PRO A 213 11.95 -12.19 4.67
CA PRO A 213 10.79 -13.06 4.60
C PRO A 213 10.75 -13.79 3.25
N GLU A 214 10.48 -15.10 3.27
CA GLU A 214 10.34 -15.91 2.04
C GLU A 214 9.05 -15.58 1.26
N ARG A 215 8.03 -15.05 1.96
CA ARG A 215 6.77 -14.61 1.37
C ARG A 215 6.32 -13.28 1.99
N PRO A 216 5.50 -12.50 1.28
CA PRO A 216 4.97 -11.26 1.83
C PRO A 216 4.19 -11.49 3.13
N PRO A 217 4.60 -10.90 4.28
CA PRO A 217 4.00 -11.19 5.58
C PRO A 217 2.60 -10.56 5.73
N PHE A 218 2.23 -9.67 4.82
CA PHE A 218 0.89 -9.10 4.74
C PHE A 218 -0.12 -10.02 4.04
N LEU A 219 0.31 -11.11 3.40
CA LEU A 219 -0.58 -12.06 2.73
C LEU A 219 -0.87 -13.28 3.61
N PRO A 220 -2.11 -13.81 3.59
CA PRO A 220 -2.42 -15.07 4.25
C PRO A 220 -1.71 -16.24 3.55
N LYS A 221 -1.47 -17.34 4.28
CA LYS A 221 -0.72 -18.51 3.75
C LYS A 221 -1.37 -19.11 2.50
N ASP A 222 -2.69 -19.03 2.42
CA ASP A 222 -3.57 -19.60 1.41
C ASP A 222 -4.17 -18.53 0.48
N TRP A 223 -3.45 -17.41 0.26
CA TRP A 223 -3.93 -16.24 -0.49
C TRP A 223 -4.41 -16.54 -1.92
N GLY A 224 -3.95 -17.63 -2.54
CA GLY A 224 -4.41 -18.09 -3.85
C GLY A 224 -3.62 -17.54 -5.03
N GLY A 225 -2.88 -16.45 -4.87
CA GLY A 225 -1.98 -15.92 -5.89
C GLY A 225 -2.61 -14.84 -6.78
N VAL A 226 -1.76 -14.14 -7.52
CA VAL A 226 -2.14 -12.99 -8.36
C VAL A 226 -3.13 -13.39 -9.45
N GLY A 227 -4.13 -12.55 -9.69
CA GLY A 227 -5.15 -12.71 -10.73
C GLY A 227 -6.33 -13.61 -10.33
N ASN A 228 -6.21 -14.34 -9.22
CA ASN A 228 -7.30 -15.16 -8.68
C ASN A 228 -8.25 -14.31 -7.83
N LEU A 229 -8.99 -13.44 -8.51
CA LEU A 229 -9.95 -12.53 -7.88
C LEU A 229 -11.27 -13.27 -7.52
N PRO A 230 -11.94 -12.89 -6.42
CA PRO A 230 -11.51 -11.90 -5.43
C PRO A 230 -10.41 -12.44 -4.49
N TYR A 231 -9.40 -11.60 -4.23
CA TYR A 231 -8.36 -11.87 -3.25
C TYR A 231 -8.93 -11.99 -1.84
N LYS A 232 -8.35 -12.91 -1.05
CA LYS A 232 -8.62 -13.01 0.39
C LYS A 232 -8.16 -11.74 1.12
N PRO A 233 -8.75 -11.42 2.29
CA PRO A 233 -8.29 -10.31 3.13
C PRO A 233 -6.78 -10.36 3.38
N TYR A 234 -6.13 -9.20 3.35
CA TYR A 234 -4.68 -9.06 3.52
C TYR A 234 -4.33 -7.75 4.24
N ALA A 235 -3.07 -7.60 4.63
CA ALA A 235 -2.52 -6.42 5.31
C ALA A 235 -3.36 -5.99 6.52
N ALA A 236 -3.78 -4.72 6.57
CA ALA A 236 -4.52 -4.14 7.69
C ALA A 236 -5.83 -4.91 8.01
N ASP A 237 -6.46 -5.55 7.02
CA ASP A 237 -7.71 -6.30 7.22
C ASP A 237 -7.50 -7.55 8.10
N LEU A 238 -6.27 -8.09 8.13
CA LEU A 238 -5.87 -9.24 8.97
C LEU A 238 -5.44 -8.83 10.38
N LEU A 239 -5.08 -7.56 10.59
CA LEU A 239 -4.56 -7.10 11.87
C LEU A 239 -5.71 -6.83 12.86
N ARG A 240 -5.49 -7.22 14.11
CA ARG A 240 -6.37 -6.92 15.26
C ARG A 240 -5.63 -6.16 16.38
N GLY A 241 -4.44 -5.68 16.05
CA GLY A 241 -3.46 -5.12 16.96
C GLY A 241 -2.05 -5.27 16.36
N PRO A 242 -1.00 -4.93 17.13
CA PRO A 242 0.37 -5.10 16.69
C PRO A 242 0.69 -6.54 16.31
N ALA A 243 1.24 -6.74 15.12
CA ALA A 243 1.75 -8.03 14.69
C ALA A 243 2.97 -8.41 15.55
N PRO A 244 3.07 -9.67 16.01
CA PRO A 244 4.22 -10.10 16.78
C PRO A 244 5.48 -10.02 15.92
N PHE A 245 6.53 -9.40 16.46
CA PHE A 245 7.86 -9.42 15.87
C PHE A 245 8.92 -9.32 16.97
N PRO A 246 10.00 -10.10 16.92
CA PRO A 246 10.21 -11.23 16.00
C PRO A 246 9.45 -12.49 16.45
N GLU A 247 9.03 -13.29 15.48
CA GLU A 247 8.58 -14.68 15.64
C GLU A 247 9.74 -15.67 15.40
N PRO A 248 9.61 -16.95 15.81
CA PRO A 248 10.63 -17.96 15.55
C PRO A 248 11.01 -18.02 14.07
N GLY A 249 12.32 -18.01 13.78
CA GLY A 249 12.85 -18.02 12.42
C GLY A 249 12.90 -16.64 11.73
N GLU A 250 12.48 -15.54 12.39
CA GLU A 250 12.62 -14.19 11.81
C GLU A 250 13.98 -13.53 12.10
N LEU A 251 14.78 -14.08 13.02
CA LEU A 251 16.13 -13.57 13.33
C LEU A 251 17.23 -14.56 12.91
N LYS A 252 18.40 -14.02 12.56
CA LYS A 252 19.68 -14.75 12.35
C LYS A 252 20.64 -14.63 13.54
N LYS A 253 20.51 -13.56 14.32
CA LYS A 253 21.34 -13.28 15.52
C LYS A 253 20.48 -12.59 16.58
N PRO A 254 20.93 -12.54 17.85
CA PRO A 254 20.23 -11.78 18.88
C PRO A 254 20.00 -10.33 18.45
N TRP A 255 18.80 -9.82 18.68
CA TRP A 255 18.40 -8.47 18.34
C TRP A 255 17.81 -7.78 19.56
N THR A 256 18.27 -6.57 19.87
CA THR A 256 17.79 -5.79 21.01
C THR A 256 16.95 -4.62 20.53
N PHE A 257 15.72 -4.54 21.03
CA PHE A 257 14.79 -3.47 20.71
C PHE A 257 14.00 -3.08 21.94
N MET A 258 13.88 -1.78 22.20
CA MET A 258 13.18 -1.22 23.37
C MET A 258 13.64 -1.86 24.70
N GLY A 259 14.95 -2.07 24.87
CA GLY A 259 15.52 -2.67 26.08
C GLY A 259 15.31 -4.18 26.24
N ARG A 260 14.62 -4.84 25.30
CA ARG A 260 14.43 -6.29 25.29
C ARG A 260 15.30 -6.95 24.25
N THR A 261 16.00 -8.01 24.63
CA THR A 261 16.78 -8.85 23.70
C THR A 261 15.94 -10.04 23.26
N TYR A 262 15.87 -10.25 21.95
CA TYR A 262 15.21 -11.37 21.29
C TYR A 262 16.27 -12.30 20.72
N ARG A 263 16.02 -13.62 20.77
CA ARG A 263 16.94 -14.65 20.25
C ARG A 263 16.31 -15.32 19.02
N PRO A 264 17.12 -15.81 18.06
CA PRO A 264 16.65 -16.59 16.91
C PRO A 264 15.77 -17.79 17.27
#